data_AF-A0A6C1N0X0-F1
#
_entry.id   AF-A0A6C1N0X0-F1
#
_cell.length_a   1.000
_cell.length_b   1.000
_cell.length_c   1.000
_cell.angle_alpha   90.00
_cell.angle_beta   90.00
_cell.angle_gamma   90.00
#
_symmetry.space_group_name_H-M   'P 1'
#
loop_
_entity.id
_entity.type
_entity.pdbx_description
1 polymer ?
#
loop_
_entity_poly.entity_id
_entity_poly.type
_entity_poly.pdbx_seq_one_letter_code
_entity_poly.pdbx_strand_id
1 'polypeptide(L)'
;MNRNQGDRGYSAQCRRAWVAQRWIEEDIGRGILPPGVNCFSALHDYVDGHGYLFDKYLGETRIGTTLDWQSWSLQEIIDHIAPVCEAVDAWLRNQRQGNAVDYLQLKEGTRFCS
;
A
#
# COMPACT_ATOMS: atom_id res chain seq x y z
N MET A 1 28.40 -13.76 2.48
CA MET A 1 27.40 -12.79 2.96
C MET A 1 26.00 -13.38 2.74
N ASN A 2 25.37 -13.83 3.82
CA ASN A 2 24.00 -14.34 3.82
C ASN A 2 23.01 -13.19 3.57
N ARG A 3 22.30 -13.19 2.45
CA ARG A 3 21.11 -12.35 2.22
C ARG A 3 19.86 -13.23 2.22
N ASN A 4 19.66 -13.95 3.32
CA ASN A 4 18.41 -14.63 3.62
C ASN A 4 17.85 -14.00 4.89
N GLN A 5 17.16 -12.88 4.75
CA GLN A 5 16.29 -12.30 5.78
C GLN A 5 15.40 -11.24 5.12
N GLY A 6 14.15 -11.61 4.83
CA GLY A 6 13.11 -10.64 4.44
C GLY A 6 12.02 -11.16 3.51
N ASP A 7 12.13 -12.38 2.99
CA ASP A 7 11.07 -13.03 2.21
C ASP A 7 10.06 -13.66 3.17
N ARG A 8 9.31 -12.82 3.90
CA ARG A 8 8.00 -13.22 4.39
C ARG A 8 7.06 -13.08 3.19
N GLY A 9 6.51 -14.21 2.72
CA GLY A 9 5.75 -14.36 1.48
C GLY A 9 4.50 -13.48 1.42
N TYR A 10 4.68 -12.21 1.07
CA TYR A 10 3.62 -11.29 0.75
C TYR A 10 3.57 -11.08 -0.76
N SER A 11 2.38 -11.11 -1.35
CA SER A 11 2.18 -10.69 -2.74
C SER A 11 2.63 -9.22 -2.89
N ALA A 12 2.93 -8.79 -4.12
CA ALA A 12 3.34 -7.39 -4.37
C ALA A 12 2.31 -6.39 -3.80
N GLN A 13 1.02 -6.70 -3.90
CA GLN A 13 -0.08 -5.91 -3.32
C GLN A 13 -0.02 -5.85 -1.79
N CYS A 14 0.22 -6.98 -1.12
CA CYS A 14 0.36 -7.01 0.34
C CYS A 14 1.51 -6.13 0.81
N ARG A 15 2.64 -6.18 0.10
CA ARG A 15 3.79 -5.34 0.46
C ARG A 15 3.53 -3.85 0.17
N ARG A 16 2.79 -3.51 -0.90
CA ARG A 16 2.35 -2.13 -1.18
C ARG A 16 1.41 -1.59 -0.10
N ALA A 17 0.43 -2.38 0.36
CA ALA A 17 -0.46 -1.97 1.45
C ALA A 17 0.32 -1.72 2.76
N TRP A 18 1.29 -2.60 3.06
CA TRP A 18 2.18 -2.41 4.21
C TRP A 18 3.02 -1.13 4.11
N VAL A 19 3.62 -0.87 2.95
CA VAL A 19 4.38 0.37 2.68
C VAL A 19 3.49 1.60 2.84
N ALA A 20 2.31 1.58 2.24
CA ALA A 20 1.37 2.70 2.29
C ALA A 20 0.98 3.06 3.72
N GLN A 21 0.63 2.05 4.54
CA GLN A 21 0.35 2.26 5.96
C GLN A 21 1.52 2.95 6.67
N ARG A 22 2.76 2.47 6.47
CA ARG A 22 3.94 3.02 7.16
C ARG A 22 4.20 4.47 6.82
N TRP A 23 4.08 4.85 5.55
CA TRP A 23 4.28 6.23 5.15
C TRP A 23 3.17 7.16 5.64
N ILE A 24 1.91 6.70 5.62
CA ILE A 24 0.79 7.47 6.16
C ILE A 24 0.96 7.69 7.67
N GLU A 25 1.35 6.65 8.43
CA GLU A 25 1.64 6.76 9.87
C GLU A 25 2.78 7.75 10.15
N GLU A 26 3.87 7.67 9.39
CA GLU A 26 5.03 8.57 9.52
C GLU A 26 4.64 10.03 9.23
N ASP A 27 3.88 10.27 8.17
CA ASP A 27 3.49 11.63 7.77
C ASP A 27 2.43 12.23 8.72
N ILE A 28 1.59 11.41 9.36
CA ILE A 28 0.78 11.85 10.50
C ILE A 28 1.69 12.24 11.67
N GLY A 29 2.69 11.41 12.00
CA GLY A 29 3.65 11.69 13.08
C GLY A 29 4.47 12.97 12.86
N ARG A 30 4.75 13.31 11.60
CA ARG A 30 5.43 14.55 11.19
C ARG A 30 4.51 15.77 11.08
N GLY A 31 3.20 15.59 11.19
CA GLY A 31 2.20 16.66 11.04
C GLY A 31 1.97 17.10 9.59
N ILE A 32 2.34 16.29 8.61
CA ILE A 32 2.05 16.50 7.18
C ILE A 32 0.60 16.14 6.89
N LEU A 33 0.15 14.99 7.42
CA LEU A 33 -1.25 14.56 7.35
C LEU A 33 -1.96 14.83 8.67
N PRO A 34 -3.26 15.22 8.64
CA PRO A 34 -4.03 15.36 9.86
C PRO A 34 -4.31 13.99 10.49
N PRO A 35 -4.27 13.86 11.84
CA PRO A 35 -4.61 12.61 12.53
C PRO A 35 -6.04 12.12 12.25
N GLY A 36 -6.94 13.03 11.83
CA GLY A 36 -8.33 12.74 11.53
C GLY A 36 -8.60 12.21 10.11
N VAL A 37 -7.58 12.00 9.27
CA VAL A 37 -7.79 11.45 7.92
C VAL A 37 -8.42 10.05 8.01
N ASN A 38 -9.52 9.85 7.28
CA ASN A 38 -10.42 8.70 7.47
C ASN A 38 -10.78 7.97 6.17
N CYS A 39 -10.24 8.39 5.03
CA CYS A 39 -10.41 7.71 3.74
C CYS A 39 -9.21 7.99 2.84
N PHE A 40 -9.00 7.14 1.84
CA PHE A 40 -7.88 7.26 0.92
C PHE A 40 -7.97 8.52 0.07
N SER A 41 -9.17 8.87 -0.40
CA SER A 41 -9.36 10.07 -1.22
C SER A 41 -8.96 11.36 -0.50
N ALA A 42 -9.17 11.43 0.82
CA ALA A 42 -8.80 12.60 1.63
C ALA A 42 -7.28 12.81 1.74
N LEU A 43 -6.46 11.80 1.42
CA LEU A 43 -5.01 11.98 1.33
C LEU A 43 -4.63 12.96 0.21
N HIS A 44 -5.42 12.99 -0.88
CA HIS A 44 -5.18 13.84 -2.04
C HIS A 44 -5.35 15.34 -1.78
N ASP A 45 -5.97 15.72 -0.66
CA ASP A 45 -6.06 17.11 -0.22
C ASP A 45 -4.72 17.64 0.31
N TYR A 46 -3.75 16.76 0.61
CA TYR A 46 -2.47 17.11 1.25
C TYR A 46 -1.25 16.69 0.41
N VAL A 47 -1.31 15.50 -0.19
CA VAL A 47 -0.20 14.88 -0.92
C VAL A 47 -0.72 14.06 -2.09
N ASP A 48 0.16 13.57 -2.96
CA ASP A 48 -0.25 12.53 -3.90
C ASP A 48 -0.44 11.20 -3.16
N GLY A 49 -1.69 10.85 -2.84
CA GLY A 49 -2.05 9.62 -2.12
C GLY A 49 -1.58 8.34 -2.81
N HIS A 50 -1.48 8.31 -4.14
CA HIS A 50 -0.92 7.15 -4.85
C HIS A 50 0.58 7.02 -4.62
N GLY A 51 1.27 8.13 -4.31
CA GLY A 51 2.69 8.14 -3.95
C GLY A 51 3.01 7.21 -2.78
N TYR A 52 2.09 7.03 -1.83
CA TYR A 52 2.26 6.11 -0.70
C TYR A 52 2.28 4.63 -1.10
N LEU A 53 1.71 4.27 -2.25
CA LEU A 53 1.67 2.89 -2.71
C LEU A 53 3.01 2.44 -3.29
N PHE A 54 3.92 3.39 -3.55
CA PHE A 54 5.20 3.17 -4.20
C PHE A 54 6.34 3.41 -3.22
N ASP A 55 7.28 2.48 -3.15
CA ASP A 55 8.56 2.73 -2.49
C ASP A 55 9.66 2.78 -3.54
N LYS A 56 9.98 4.00 -3.97
CA LYS A 56 11.06 4.27 -4.93
C LYS A 56 12.44 3.87 -4.39
N TYR A 57 12.59 3.67 -3.08
CA TYR A 57 13.84 3.25 -2.45
C TYR A 57 13.97 1.73 -2.34
N LEU A 58 12.92 0.95 -2.68
CA LEU A 58 12.95 -0.51 -2.73
C LEU A 58 13.41 -1.11 -4.08
N GLY A 59 14.00 -0.31 -4.97
CA GLY A 59 14.65 -0.76 -6.22
C GLY A 59 13.71 -1.50 -7.18
N GLU A 60 14.28 -2.39 -8.03
CA GLU A 60 13.62 -3.18 -9.10
C GLU A 60 12.53 -4.19 -8.63
N THR A 61 11.98 -4.00 -7.44
CA THR A 61 10.86 -4.82 -6.97
C THR A 61 9.56 -4.31 -7.62
N ARG A 62 8.55 -5.18 -7.78
CA ARG A 62 7.17 -4.81 -8.22
C ARG A 62 6.43 -3.88 -7.23
N ILE A 63 7.17 -3.12 -6.43
CA ILE A 63 6.77 -2.20 -5.38
C ILE A 63 7.39 -0.81 -5.63
N GLY A 64 8.39 -0.73 -6.51
CA GLY A 64 8.83 0.51 -7.15
C GLY A 64 7.74 1.12 -8.03
N THR A 65 8.13 2.04 -8.90
CA THR A 65 7.20 2.86 -9.70
C THR A 65 6.49 2.06 -10.79
N THR A 66 5.28 2.46 -11.16
CA THR A 66 4.58 1.93 -12.36
C THR A 66 5.24 2.38 -13.67
N LEU A 67 6.11 3.40 -13.63
CA LEU A 67 6.86 3.86 -14.82
C LEU A 67 7.76 2.78 -15.41
N ASP A 68 8.17 1.81 -14.60
CA ASP A 68 9.02 0.69 -15.02
C ASP A 68 8.19 -0.49 -15.58
N TRP A 69 6.85 -0.39 -15.56
CA TRP A 69 5.94 -1.48 -15.95
C TRP A 69 5.52 -1.36 -17.42
N GLN A 70 6.51 -1.18 -18.30
CA GLN A 70 6.28 -0.92 -19.73
C GLN A 70 5.56 -2.06 -20.47
N SER A 71 5.56 -3.27 -19.89
CA SER A 71 4.88 -4.44 -20.45
C SER A 71 3.42 -4.60 -19.99
N TRP A 72 2.93 -3.75 -19.09
CA TRP A 72 1.56 -3.81 -18.57
C TRP A 72 0.70 -2.75 -19.25
N SER A 73 -0.50 -3.14 -19.64
CA SER A 73 -1.55 -2.21 -20.02
C SER A 73 -2.01 -1.39 -18.83
N LEU A 74 -2.61 -0.22 -19.10
CA LEU A 74 -3.22 0.61 -18.06
C LEU A 74 -4.24 -0.18 -17.21
N GLN A 75 -5.02 -1.05 -17.84
CA GLN A 75 -6.01 -1.87 -17.12
C GLN A 75 -5.33 -2.84 -16.14
N GLU A 76 -4.25 -3.51 -16.54
CA GLU A 76 -3.51 -4.41 -15.66
C GLU A 76 -2.90 -3.65 -14.47
N ILE A 77 -2.44 -2.42 -14.69
CA ILE A 77 -1.95 -1.55 -13.60
C ILE A 77 -3.10 -1.22 -12.64
N ILE A 78 -4.26 -0.82 -13.16
CA ILE A 78 -5.44 -0.50 -12.36
C ILE A 78 -5.89 -1.72 -11.56
N ASP A 79 -6.00 -2.89 -12.18
CA ASP A 79 -6.44 -4.12 -11.52
C ASP A 79 -5.49 -4.53 -10.39
N HIS A 80 -4.21 -4.18 -10.50
CA HIS A 80 -3.23 -4.45 -9.47
C HIS A 80 -3.24 -3.44 -8.33
N ILE A 81 -3.45 -2.15 -8.62
CA ILE A 81 -3.35 -1.07 -7.64
C ILE A 81 -4.68 -0.82 -6.92
N ALA A 82 -5.83 -0.95 -7.60
CA ALA A 82 -7.14 -0.68 -7.03
C ALA A 82 -7.44 -1.47 -5.75
N PRO A 83 -7.14 -2.78 -5.65
CA PRO A 83 -7.34 -3.53 -4.40
C PRO A 83 -6.50 -2.99 -3.23
N VAL A 84 -5.30 -2.46 -3.52
CA VAL A 84 -4.43 -1.85 -2.50
C VAL A 84 -5.04 -0.54 -2.02
N CYS A 85 -5.52 0.31 -2.94
CA CYS A 85 -6.21 1.55 -2.58
C CYS A 85 -7.43 1.27 -1.69
N GLU A 86 -8.25 0.29 -2.07
CA GLU A 86 -9.44 -0.10 -1.30
C GLU A 86 -9.10 -0.63 0.10
N ALA A 87 -8.03 -1.43 0.21
CA ALA A 87 -7.59 -1.94 1.51
C ALA A 87 -7.07 -0.84 2.43
N VAL A 88 -6.30 0.11 1.91
CA VAL A 88 -5.85 1.29 2.66
C VAL A 88 -7.03 2.19 3.03
N ASP A 89 -7.99 2.38 2.12
CA ASP A 89 -9.22 3.14 2.39
C ASP A 89 -10.03 2.49 3.53
N ALA A 90 -10.22 1.17 3.49
CA ALA A 90 -10.93 0.43 4.53
C ALA A 90 -10.23 0.53 5.89
N TRP A 91 -8.90 0.41 5.91
CA TRP A 91 -8.10 0.61 7.12
C TRP A 91 -8.25 2.02 7.69
N LEU A 92 -8.16 3.06 6.85
CA LEU A 92 -8.37 4.45 7.27
C LEU A 92 -9.78 4.69 7.83
N ARG A 93 -10.80 4.18 7.15
CA ARG A 93 -12.21 4.27 7.58
C ARG A 93 -12.46 3.55 8.89
N ASN A 94 -11.77 2.44 9.12
CA ASN A 94 -11.81 1.71 10.37
C ASN A 94 -10.83 2.28 11.42
N GLN A 95 -10.62 3.60 11.39
CA GLN A 95 -9.81 4.35 12.35
C GLN A 95 -8.37 3.82 12.48
N ARG A 96 -7.81 3.31 11.38
CA ARG A 96 -6.47 2.74 11.32
C ARG A 96 -6.26 1.55 12.28
N GLN A 97 -7.32 0.80 12.59
CA GLN A 97 -7.22 -0.42 13.41
C GLN A 97 -6.59 -1.59 12.62
N GLY A 98 -5.63 -2.26 13.24
CA GLY A 98 -4.91 -3.40 12.63
C GLY A 98 -3.94 -2.98 11.53
N ASN A 99 -3.66 -3.88 10.59
CA ASN A 99 -2.81 -3.58 9.45
C ASN A 99 -3.63 -3.45 8.16
N ALA A 100 -3.25 -2.53 7.28
CA ALA A 100 -3.91 -2.34 5.98
C ALA A 100 -3.89 -3.60 5.11
N VAL A 101 -2.84 -4.42 5.22
CA VAL A 101 -2.73 -5.71 4.50
C VAL A 101 -3.86 -6.69 4.87
N ASP A 102 -4.41 -6.60 6.07
CA ASP A 102 -5.48 -7.49 6.52
C ASP A 102 -6.80 -7.22 5.76
N TYR A 103 -6.95 -6.00 5.23
CA TYR A 103 -8.11 -5.58 4.45
C TYR A 103 -8.01 -5.96 2.97
N LEU A 104 -6.83 -6.38 2.47
CA LEU A 104 -6.69 -7.00 1.15
C LEU A 104 -7.32 -8.40 1.13
N GLN A 105 -7.14 -9.15 2.22
CA GLN A 105 -7.54 -10.56 2.33
C GLN A 105 -9.05 -10.76 2.54
N LEU A 106 -9.81 -9.69 2.81
CA LEU A 106 -11.26 -9.77 2.98
C LEU A 106 -12.03 -9.92 1.66
N LYS A 107 -11.40 -9.62 0.51
CA LYS A 107 -12.02 -9.78 -0.82
C LYS A 107 -11.73 -11.13 -1.49
N GLU A 108 -10.57 -11.74 -1.23
CA GLU A 108 -10.26 -13.08 -1.72
C GLU A 108 -10.59 -14.08 -0.61
N GLY A 109 -11.64 -14.88 -0.78
CA GLY A 109 -12.03 -15.92 0.18
C GLY A 109 -10.83 -16.72 0.71
N THR A 110 -10.40 -16.37 1.91
CA THR A 110 -9.48 -17.08 2.81
C THR A 110 -8.21 -17.66 2.17
N ARG A 111 -7.14 -16.85 2.10
CA ARG A 111 -5.77 -17.35 2.37
C ARG A 111 -4.99 -16.35 3.22
N PHE A 112 -4.80 -16.73 4.47
CA PHE A 112 -3.97 -16.03 5.44
C PHE A 112 -2.54 -15.91 4.90
N CYS A 113 -2.02 -14.69 4.74
CA CYS A 113 -0.57 -14.50 4.60
C CYS A 113 0.10 -14.75 5.95
N SER A 114 0.35 -16.02 6.26
CA SER A 114 1.19 -16.48 7.37
C SER A 114 2.64 -16.58 6.95
#